data_AF-A0A0D3L0A1-F1
#
_entry.id   AF-A0A0D3L0A1-F1
#
_cell.length_a   1.000
_cell.length_b   1.000
_cell.length_c   1.000
_cell.angle_alpha   90.00
_cell.angle_beta   90.00
_cell.angle_gamma   90.00
#
_symmetry.space_group_name_H-M   'P 1'
#
loop_
_entity.id
_entity.type
_entity.pdbx_description
1 polymer ?
#
loop_
_entity_poly.entity_id
_entity_poly.type
_entity_poly.pdbx_seq_one_letter_code
_entity_poly.pdbx_strand_id
1 'polypeptide(L)' 'MRAVLRAETHYTVLSLPRTASEEEVRKAFRKLARKLHPDKNGEALAEESFKRLQEAHAVLSDPRKRRTYDLTLRGTR' A
#
# COMPACT_ATOMS: atom_id res chain seq x y z
N MET A 1 -12.87 2.47 5.03
CA MET A 1 -11.77 1.50 5.17
C MET A 1 -11.88 0.28 4.25
N ARG A 2 -13.09 -0.14 3.84
CA ARG A 2 -13.38 -1.32 2.99
C ARG A 2 -12.71 -1.41 1.59
N ALA A 3 -12.00 -0.37 1.15
CA ALA A 3 -11.30 -0.32 -0.13
C ALA A 3 -9.86 -0.86 -0.04
N VAL A 4 -9.18 -0.68 1.09
CA VAL A 4 -7.79 -1.15 1.29
C VAL A 4 -7.73 -2.67 1.42
N LEU A 5 -8.73 -3.27 2.06
CA LEU A 5 -8.83 -4.73 2.21
C LEU A 5 -9.22 -5.46 0.92
N ARG A 6 -9.79 -4.74 -0.06
CA ARG A 6 -10.14 -5.28 -1.38
C ARG A 6 -9.14 -4.89 -2.47
N ALA A 7 -8.09 -4.17 -2.12
CA ALA A 7 -7.06 -3.77 -3.06
C ALA A 7 -6.30 -5.01 -3.55
N GLU A 8 -6.37 -5.24 -4.85
CA GLU A 8 -5.69 -6.34 -5.53
C GLU A 8 -4.19 -6.07 -5.69
N THR A 9 -3.76 -4.81 -5.59
CA THR A 9 -2.36 -4.42 -5.76
C THR A 9 -1.84 -3.50 -4.66
N HIS A 10 -0.53 -3.54 -4.38
CA HIS A 10 0.12 -2.65 -3.41
C HIS A 10 -0.05 -1.16 -3.76
N TYR A 11 -0.13 -0.85 -5.05
CA TYR A 11 -0.43 0.49 -5.54
C TYR A 11 -1.83 0.95 -5.13
N THR A 12 -2.84 0.09 -5.29
CA THR A 12 -4.22 0.39 -4.87
C THR A 12 -4.36 0.49 -3.35
N VAL A 13 -3.60 -0.28 -2.57
CA VAL A 13 -3.51 -0.13 -1.10
C VAL A 13 -3.02 1.27 -0.72
N LEU A 14 -1.97 1.77 -1.37
CA LEU A 14 -1.46 3.13 -1.16
C LEU A 14 -2.30 4.22 -1.86
N SER A 15 -3.37 3.84 -2.56
CA SER A 15 -4.18 4.74 -3.41
C SER A 15 -3.32 5.53 -4.41
N LEU A 16 -2.36 4.84 -5.02
CA LEU A 16 -1.42 5.37 -5.99
C LEU A 16 -1.54 4.64 -7.33
N PRO A 17 -1.21 5.31 -8.45
CA PRO A 17 -1.05 4.64 -9.73
C PRO A 17 0.27 3.84 -9.77
N ARG A 18 0.37 2.85 -10.69
CA ARG A 18 1.61 2.07 -10.92
C ARG A 18 2.79 2.93 -11.37
N THR A 19 2.50 4.10 -11.95
CA THR A 19 3.48 5.10 -12.39
C THR A 19 4.01 5.98 -11.25
N ALA A 20 3.52 5.80 -10.01
CA ALA A 20 3.90 6.65 -8.90
C ALA A 20 5.40 6.57 -8.59
N SER A 21 6.01 7.71 -8.25
CA SER A 21 7.41 7.76 -7.83
C SER A 21 7.61 7.22 -6.42
N GLU A 22 8.85 6.90 -6.05
CA GLU A 22 9.19 6.48 -4.68
C GLU A 22 8.81 7.56 -3.64
N GLU A 23 8.95 8.83 -4.01
CA GLU A 23 8.55 9.94 -3.14
C GLU A 23 7.05 9.96 -2.89
N GLU A 24 6.24 9.70 -3.93
CA GLU A 24 4.79 9.60 -3.83
C GLU A 24 4.37 8.42 -2.97
N VAL A 25 5.01 7.25 -3.13
CA VAL A 25 4.85 6.06 -2.28
C VAL A 25 5.08 6.41 -0.81
N ARG A 26 6.20 7.07 -0.51
CA ARG A 26 6.57 7.48 0.86
C ARG A 26 5.56 8.48 1.43
N LYS A 27 5.09 9.44 0.61
CA LYS A 27 4.14 10.49 1.01
C LYS A 27 2.74 9.91 1.26
N ALA A 28 2.27 9.02 0.39
CA ALA A 28 0.98 8.35 0.52
C ALA A 28 0.96 7.45 1.76
N PHE A 29 2.01 6.66 1.99
CA PHE A 29 2.15 5.86 3.20
C PHE A 29 2.02 6.71 4.47
N ARG A 30 2.78 7.80 4.60
CA ARG A 30 2.67 8.71 5.77
C ARG A 30 1.28 9.34 5.93
N LYS A 31 0.59 9.62 4.83
CA LYS A 31 -0.77 10.20 4.85
C LYS A 31 -1.79 9.15 5.32
N LEU A 32 -1.71 7.94 4.78
CA LEU A 32 -2.61 6.83 5.10
C LEU A 32 -2.35 6.24 6.49
N ALA A 33 -1.08 6.12 6.89
CA ALA A 33 -0.69 5.66 8.23
C ALA A 33 -1.30 6.52 9.33
N ARG A 34 -1.30 7.85 9.16
CA ARG A 34 -1.96 8.77 10.11
C ARG A 34 -3.49 8.68 10.09
N LYS A 35 -4.08 8.30 8.95
CA LYS A 35 -5.53 8.12 8.81
C LYS A 35 -6.02 6.78 9.34
N LEU A 36 -5.21 5.73 9.18
CA LEU A 36 -5.52 4.36 9.60
C LEU A 36 -4.93 4.02 10.98
N HIS A 37 -4.36 5.02 11.67
CA HIS A 37 -3.70 4.79 12.95
C HIS A 37 -4.71 4.25 13.98
N PRO A 38 -4.43 3.12 14.65
CA PRO A 38 -5.37 2.46 15.56
C PRO A 38 -5.77 3.35 16.75
N ASP A 39 -4.87 4.23 17.19
CA ASP A 39 -5.15 5.24 18.24
C ASP A 39 -6.29 6.21 17.88
N LYS A 40 -6.47 6.51 16.59
CA LYS A 40 -7.53 7.42 16.11
C LYS A 40 -8.73 6.68 15.54
N ASN A 41 -8.58 5.40 15.22
CA ASN A 41 -9.62 4.56 14.65
C ASN A 41 -9.55 3.18 15.31
N GLY A 42 -10.35 2.98 16.36
CA GLY A 42 -10.49 1.69 17.06
C GLY A 42 -11.27 0.63 16.27
N GLU A 43 -11.37 0.76 14.95
CA GLU A 43 -11.99 -0.26 14.11
C GLU A 43 -11.04 -1.46 13.97
N ALA A 44 -11.54 -2.68 14.16
CA ALA A 44 -10.77 -3.91 13.94
C ALA A 44 -10.13 -3.98 12.53
N LEU A 45 -10.77 -3.32 11.55
CA LEU A 45 -10.30 -3.23 10.16
C LEU A 45 -9.13 -2.25 9.98
N ALA A 46 -8.86 -1.36 10.95
CA ALA A 46 -7.76 -0.42 10.90
C ALA A 46 -6.40 -1.12 11.04
N GLU A 47 -6.30 -2.11 11.93
CA GLU A 47 -5.06 -2.91 12.11
C GLU A 47 -4.72 -3.70 10.84
N GLU A 48 -5.70 -4.40 10.26
CA GLU A 48 -5.49 -5.17 9.04
C GLU A 48 -5.16 -4.27 7.85
N SER A 49 -5.86 -3.14 7.71
CA SER A 49 -5.57 -2.15 6.68
C SER A 49 -4.16 -1.56 6.86
N PHE A 50 -3.72 -1.34 8.09
CA PHE A 50 -2.39 -0.82 8.41
C PHE A 50 -1.29 -1.85 8.13
N LYS A 51 -1.51 -3.14 8.40
CA LYS A 51 -0.60 -4.22 8.00
C LYS A 51 -0.41 -4.24 6.48
N ARG A 52 -1.50 -4.21 5.71
CA ARG A 52 -1.42 -4.15 4.23
C ARG A 52 -0.73 -2.89 3.73
N LEU A 53 -0.92 -1.75 4.40
CA LEU A 53 -0.23 -0.51 4.09
C LEU A 53 1.29 -0.64 4.25
N GLN A 54 1.73 -1.30 5.33
CA GLN A 54 3.14 -1.55 5.60
C GLN A 54 3.76 -2.51 4.58
N GLU A 55 3.08 -3.61 4.26
CA GLU A 55 3.52 -4.57 3.23
C GLU A 55 3.66 -3.89 1.86
N ALA A 56 2.64 -3.13 1.45
CA ALA A 56 2.66 -2.39 0.20
C ALA A 56 3.83 -1.41 0.14
N HIS A 57 4.08 -0.67 1.22
CA HIS A 57 5.23 0.23 1.30
C HIS A 57 6.55 -0.54 1.26
N ALA A 58 6.70 -1.64 2.00
CA ALA A 58 7.93 -2.44 2.05
C ALA A 58 8.33 -3.03 0.69
N VAL A 59 7.36 -3.31 -0.17
CA VAL A 59 7.61 -3.77 -1.55
C VAL A 59 7.85 -2.60 -2.50
N LEU A 60 7.04 -1.54 -2.42
CA LEU A 60 7.10 -0.42 -3.37
C LEU A 60 8.21 0.60 -3.06
N SER A 61 8.71 0.65 -1.83
CA SER A 61 9.83 1.53 -1.43
C SER A 61 11.20 0.99 -1.82
N ASP A 62 11.30 -0.31 -2.14
CA ASP A 62 12.54 -0.94 -2.57
C ASP A 62 12.49 -1.14 -4.09
N PRO A 63 13.33 -0.47 -4.89
CA PRO A 63 13.30 -0.56 -6.34
C PRO A 63 13.48 -2.00 -6.85
N ARG A 64 14.24 -2.84 -6.14
CA ARG A 64 14.42 -4.26 -6.53
C ARG A 64 13.15 -5.05 -6.30
N LYS A 65 12.55 -4.92 -5.13
CA LYS A 65 11.29 -5.62 -4.80
C LYS A 65 10.13 -5.11 -5.66
N ARG A 66 10.05 -3.80 -5.87
CA ARG A 66 9.08 -3.16 -6.75
C ARG A 66 9.18 -3.71 -8.17
N ARG A 67 10.39 -3.84 -8.72
CA ARG A 67 10.59 -4.41 -10.05
C ARG A 67 10.11 -5.86 -10.13
N THR A 68 10.46 -6.69 -9.14
CA THR A 68 9.98 -8.08 -9.08
C THR A 68 8.46 -8.14 -8.98
N TYR A 69 7.86 -7.31 -8.13
CA TYR A 69 6.41 -7.19 -7.98
C TYR A 69 5.72 -6.71 -9.27
N ASP A 70 6.31 -5.74 -9.96
CA ASP A 70 5.78 -5.25 -11.24
C ASP A 70 5.84 -6.33 -12.33
N LEU A 71 6.83 -7.22 -12.28
CA LEU A 71 6.95 -8.38 -13.19
C LEU A 71 5.88 -9.43 -12.89
N THR A 72 5.60 -9.75 -11.61
CA THR A 72 4.52 -10.70 -11.27
C THR A 72 3.15 -10.19 -11.72
N LEU A 73 2.91 -8.88 -11.60
CA LEU A 73 1.69 -8.22 -12.10
C LEU A 73 1.55 -8.17 -13.63
N ARG A 74 2.61 -8.42 -14.40
CA ARG A 74 2.57 -8.49 -15.87
C ARG A 74 2.34 -9.91 -16.39
N GLY A 75 2.61 -10.93 -15.55
CA GLY A 75 2.55 -12.34 -15.94
C GLY A 75 1.20 -13.02 -15.69
N THR A 76 0.22 -12.32 -15.10
CA THR A 76 -1.14 -12.85 -14.92
C THR A 76 -1.97 -12.48 -16.15
N ARG A 77 -1.92 -13.31 -17.20
CA ARG A 77 -2.85 -13.25 -18.32
C ARG A 77 -3.20 -14.67 -18.76
#